data_AF-A0AAV2TH58-F1
#
_entry.id   AF-A0AAV2TH58-F1
#
_cell.length_a   1.000
_cell.length_b   1.000
_cell.length_c   1.000
_cell.angle_alpha   90.00
_cell.angle_beta   90.00
_cell.angle_gamma   90.00
#
_symmetry.space_group_name_H-M   'P 1'
#
loop_
_entity.id
_entity.type
_entity.pdbx_description
1 polymer ?
#
loop_
_entity_poly.entity_id
_entity_poly.type
_entity_poly.pdbx_seq_one_letter_code
_entity_poly.pdbx_strand_id
1 'polypeptide(L)'
;MRLELRKGVIFYAAGKIVHGFGRGSKQLGIPTANMEESVVERLPESVKSGIYFGWAKVDDGPVYKAVVSIGWNPYFRNSKRSMEAHIMHKFQSDLYGSLLQLNILKYHRPEKDFQSLDALIECIHSDIREADSYLDQPDALIWSRPVWFQ
;
A
#
# COMPACT_ATOMS: atom_id res chain seq x y z
N MET A 1 10.56 -1.47 12.76
CA MET A 1 9.11 -1.30 12.58
C MET A 1 8.64 0.01 13.21
N ARG A 2 7.87 0.83 12.49
CA ARG A 2 7.29 2.11 12.97
C ARG A 2 5.90 2.35 12.35
N LEU A 3 4.98 2.96 13.10
CA LEU A 3 3.74 3.52 12.59
C LEU A 3 3.44 4.84 13.30
N GLU A 4 3.21 5.92 12.54
CA GLU A 4 3.12 7.29 13.06
C GLU A 4 2.03 8.09 12.35
N LEU A 5 1.20 8.83 13.09
CA LEU A 5 0.32 9.85 12.51
C LEU A 5 1.11 11.14 12.30
N ARG A 6 1.03 11.75 11.11
CA ARG A 6 1.79 12.96 10.77
C ARG A 6 0.87 14.00 10.12
N LYS A 7 0.97 15.27 10.52
CA LYS A 7 0.13 16.33 9.96
C LYS A 7 0.40 16.47 8.45
N GLY A 8 -0.63 16.28 7.62
CA GLY A 8 -0.56 16.36 6.15
C GLY A 8 -0.45 15.00 5.44
N VAL A 9 -0.34 13.90 6.18
CA VAL A 9 -0.62 12.53 5.71
C VAL A 9 -1.59 11.86 6.69
N ILE A 10 -2.17 10.72 6.31
CA ILE A 10 -2.98 9.92 7.23
C ILE A 10 -2.06 9.23 8.23
N PHE A 11 -1.06 8.49 7.73
CA PHE A 11 -0.04 7.87 8.55
C PHE A 11 1.21 7.53 7.75
N TYR A 12 2.31 7.35 8.48
CA TYR A 12 3.54 6.72 8.02
C TYR A 12 3.62 5.30 8.59
N ALA A 13 4.08 4.34 7.79
CA ALA A 13 4.32 2.96 8.21
C ALA A 13 5.66 2.45 7.67
N ALA A 14 6.41 1.71 8.47
CA ALA A 14 7.66 1.10 8.05
C ALA A 14 7.84 -0.30 8.67
N GLY A 15 8.13 -1.28 7.82
CA GLY A 15 8.35 -2.67 8.22
C GLY A 15 8.79 -3.55 7.06
N LYS A 16 9.10 -4.81 7.36
CA LYS A 16 9.61 -5.74 6.35
C LYS A 16 8.52 -6.15 5.35
N ILE A 17 8.94 -6.37 4.11
CA ILE A 17 8.13 -7.04 3.10
C ILE A 17 8.16 -8.55 3.37
N VAL A 18 6.97 -9.12 3.56
CA VAL A 18 6.78 -10.54 3.85
C VAL A 18 6.01 -11.24 2.73
N HIS A 19 6.03 -12.57 2.76
CA HIS A 19 5.20 -13.36 1.85
C HIS A 19 3.73 -13.24 2.26
N GLY A 20 2.86 -12.98 1.28
CA GLY A 20 1.42 -13.06 1.46
C GLY A 20 0.89 -14.49 1.25
N PHE A 21 -0.42 -14.63 1.10
CA PHE A 21 -1.12 -15.92 0.96
C PHE A 21 -1.22 -16.42 -0.50
N GLY A 22 -0.40 -15.89 -1.42
CA GLY A 22 -0.29 -16.41 -2.78
C GLY A 22 -1.49 -16.13 -3.71
N ARG A 23 -2.16 -14.98 -3.57
CA ARG A 23 -3.37 -14.62 -4.35
C ARG A 23 -3.14 -14.26 -5.83
N GLY A 24 -2.00 -14.62 -6.43
CA GLY A 24 -1.77 -14.47 -7.87
C GLY A 24 -1.70 -13.03 -8.39
N SER A 25 -1.59 -12.00 -7.54
CA SER A 25 -1.51 -10.59 -7.99
C SER A 25 -0.36 -10.34 -8.99
N LYS A 26 0.75 -11.07 -8.82
CA LYS A 26 1.87 -11.12 -9.79
C LYS A 26 1.45 -11.68 -11.16
N GLN A 27 0.55 -12.68 -11.21
CA GLN A 27 0.00 -13.24 -12.46
C GLN A 27 -0.98 -12.26 -13.13
N LEU A 28 -1.61 -11.38 -12.37
CA LEU A 28 -2.46 -10.29 -12.88
C LEU A 28 -1.64 -9.08 -13.38
N GLY A 29 -0.31 -9.12 -13.28
CA GLY A 29 0.56 -8.00 -13.64
C GLY A 29 0.59 -6.86 -12.61
N ILE A 30 0.02 -7.05 -11.42
CA ILE A 30 -0.11 -6.03 -10.38
C ILE A 30 0.45 -6.59 -9.06
N PRO A 31 1.78 -6.81 -8.97
CA PRO A 31 2.37 -7.41 -7.77
C PRO A 31 2.16 -6.54 -6.53
N THR A 32 1.84 -7.16 -5.40
CA THR A 32 1.63 -6.49 -4.12
C THR A 32 2.65 -6.94 -3.06
N ALA A 33 3.31 -5.97 -2.43
CA ALA A 33 4.20 -6.19 -1.30
C ALA A 33 3.38 -6.22 0.01
N ASN A 34 3.47 -7.31 0.77
CA ASN A 34 2.74 -7.44 2.03
C ASN A 34 3.59 -6.87 3.17
N MET A 35 3.01 -5.99 3.98
CA MET A 35 3.66 -5.47 5.18
C MET A 35 3.66 -6.51 6.31
N GLU A 36 4.75 -6.61 7.07
CA GLU A 36 4.82 -7.46 8.26
C GLU A 36 3.68 -7.17 9.25
N GLU A 37 3.13 -8.25 9.81
CA GLU A 37 1.92 -8.23 10.64
C GLU A 37 2.02 -7.28 11.82
N SER A 38 3.19 -7.23 12.45
CA SER A 38 3.44 -6.42 13.64
C SER A 38 3.25 -4.90 13.39
N VAL A 39 3.40 -4.44 12.13
CA VAL A 39 3.09 -3.05 11.73
C VAL A 39 1.58 -2.87 11.64
N VAL A 40 0.92 -3.84 11.02
CA VAL A 40 -0.51 -3.81 10.71
C VAL A 40 -1.35 -3.86 11.99
N GLU A 41 -0.91 -4.63 13.00
CA GLU A 41 -1.53 -4.69 14.34
C GLU A 41 -1.48 -3.34 15.07
N ARG A 42 -0.59 -2.42 14.68
CA ARG A 42 -0.48 -1.08 15.27
C ARG A 42 -1.35 -0.04 14.56
N LEU A 43 -2.01 -0.40 13.46
CA LEU A 43 -2.91 0.53 12.77
C LEU A 43 -4.01 1.00 13.72
N PRO A 44 -4.22 2.33 13.87
CA PRO A 44 -5.31 2.85 14.66
C PRO A 44 -6.67 2.36 14.14
N GLU A 45 -7.63 2.21 15.04
CA GLU A 45 -9.01 1.83 14.67
C GLU A 45 -9.67 2.84 13.70
N SER A 46 -9.21 4.10 13.73
CA SER A 46 -9.67 5.15 12.81
C SER A 46 -9.26 4.91 11.36
N VAL A 47 -8.24 4.08 11.09
CA VAL A 47 -7.87 3.69 9.72
C VAL A 47 -8.89 2.68 9.21
N LYS A 48 -9.69 3.06 8.20
CA LYS A 48 -10.73 2.21 7.63
C LYS A 48 -10.15 1.16 6.69
N SER A 49 -10.88 0.07 6.47
CA SER A 49 -10.53 -0.85 5.39
C SER A 49 -10.87 -0.22 4.04
N GLY A 50 -10.06 -0.47 3.02
CA GLY A 50 -10.22 0.10 1.68
C GLY A 50 -8.90 0.34 0.97
N ILE A 51 -8.97 1.16 -0.07
CA ILE A 51 -7.86 1.53 -0.94
C ILE A 51 -7.36 2.92 -0.58
N TYR A 52 -6.05 3.04 -0.53
CA TYR A 52 -5.31 4.23 -0.17
C TYR A 52 -4.27 4.56 -1.22
N PHE A 53 -3.91 5.84 -1.33
CA PHE A 53 -2.82 6.32 -2.17
C PHE A 53 -1.69 6.89 -1.31
N GLY A 54 -0.46 6.71 -1.76
CA GLY A 54 0.69 7.20 -1.03
C GLY A 54 2.01 7.05 -1.78
N TRP A 55 3.08 7.27 -1.05
CA TRP A 55 4.45 7.11 -1.54
C TRP A 55 5.11 5.95 -0.82
N ALA A 56 5.90 5.17 -1.56
CA ALA A 56 6.63 4.01 -1.07
C ALA A 56 8.13 4.17 -1.30
N LYS A 57 8.93 3.80 -0.31
CA LYS A 57 10.39 3.64 -0.42
C LYS A 57 10.76 2.23 0.02
N VAL A 58 11.65 1.60 -0.72
CA VAL A 58 12.18 0.27 -0.41
C VAL A 58 13.66 0.42 -0.10
N ASP A 59 14.07 0.00 1.10
CA ASP A 59 15.42 0.18 1.63
C ASP A 59 15.93 1.63 1.42
N ASP A 60 17.12 1.79 0.85
CA ASP A 60 17.71 3.09 0.48
C ASP A 60 17.46 3.48 -0.98
N GLY A 61 16.49 2.83 -1.63
CA GLY A 61 16.12 3.07 -3.01
C GLY A 61 15.32 4.36 -3.22
N PRO A 62 14.94 4.64 -4.50
CA PRO A 62 14.09 5.77 -4.85
C PRO A 62 12.70 5.68 -4.23
N VAL A 63 12.02 6.82 -4.18
CA VAL A 63 10.63 6.91 -3.75
C VAL A 63 9.70 6.80 -4.96
N TYR A 64 8.69 5.95 -4.86
CA TYR A 64 7.74 5.66 -5.92
C TYR A 64 6.30 5.90 -5.45
N LYS A 65 5.40 6.20 -6.39
CA LYS A 65 3.96 6.21 -6.13
C LYS A 65 3.49 4.81 -5.75
N ALA A 66 2.46 4.71 -4.93
CA ALA A 66 1.89 3.44 -4.51
C ALA A 66 0.39 3.51 -4.28
N VAL A 67 -0.28 2.40 -4.58
CA VAL A 67 -1.65 2.09 -4.16
C VAL A 67 -1.56 1.06 -3.04
N VAL A 68 -2.30 1.28 -1.95
CA VAL A 68 -2.25 0.44 -0.76
C VAL A 68 -3.64 -0.06 -0.42
N SER A 69 -3.80 -1.38 -0.31
CA SER A 69 -5.01 -2.01 0.20
C SER A 69 -4.84 -2.32 1.67
N ILE A 70 -5.82 -1.94 2.49
CA ILE A 70 -5.92 -2.33 3.90
C ILE A 70 -7.23 -3.06 4.08
N GLY A 71 -7.18 -4.31 4.50
CA GLY A 71 -8.36 -5.18 4.55
C GLY A 71 -8.28 -6.22 5.65
N TRP A 72 -9.39 -6.90 5.91
CA TRP A 72 -9.42 -8.01 6.87
C TRP A 72 -9.05 -9.32 6.18
N ASN A 73 -8.29 -10.15 6.88
CA ASN A 73 -7.86 -11.44 6.38
C ASN A 73 -8.94 -12.52 6.63
N PRO A 74 -9.59 -13.07 5.58
CA PRO A 74 -10.64 -14.08 5.74
C PRO A 74 -10.14 -15.39 6.36
N TYR A 75 -8.87 -15.75 6.14
CA TYR A 75 -8.29 -17.01 6.62
C TYR A 75 -8.09 -17.03 8.14
N PHE A 76 -8.00 -15.86 8.76
CA PHE A 76 -7.91 -15.72 10.22
C PHE A 76 -9.25 -15.32 10.82
N ARG A 77 -10.37 -15.80 10.25
CA ARG A 77 -11.74 -15.47 10.70
C ARG A 77 -11.99 -13.96 10.79
N ASN A 78 -11.37 -13.17 9.91
CA ASN A 78 -11.39 -11.70 9.95
C ASN A 78 -10.95 -11.10 11.29
N SER A 79 -10.09 -11.78 12.06
CA SER A 79 -9.53 -11.26 13.32
C SER A 79 -8.27 -10.42 13.12
N LYS A 80 -7.67 -10.47 11.92
CA LYS A 80 -6.40 -9.81 11.60
C LYS A 80 -6.55 -8.98 10.34
N ARG A 81 -5.98 -7.77 10.36
CA ARG A 81 -5.89 -6.91 9.17
C ARG A 81 -4.67 -7.27 8.36
N SER A 82 -4.66 -6.82 7.12
CA SER A 82 -3.55 -6.91 6.16
C SER A 82 -3.32 -5.55 5.54
N MET A 83 -2.08 -5.28 5.15
CA MET A 83 -1.71 -4.08 4.39
C MET A 83 -0.81 -4.49 3.23
N GLU A 84 -1.29 -4.26 2.02
CA GLU A 84 -0.66 -4.67 0.78
C GLU A 84 -0.40 -3.45 -0.11
N ALA A 85 0.84 -3.23 -0.52
CA ALA A 85 1.23 -2.10 -1.37
C ALA A 85 1.57 -2.57 -2.79
N HIS A 86 0.87 -2.04 -3.79
CA HIS A 86 1.33 -2.05 -5.16
C HIS A 86 2.19 -0.80 -5.41
N ILE A 87 3.50 -1.00 -5.47
CA ILE A 87 4.47 0.04 -5.80
C ILE A 87 4.46 0.21 -7.32
N MET A 88 4.22 1.43 -7.80
CA MET A 88 4.06 1.74 -9.23
C MET A 88 5.42 1.82 -9.94
N HIS A 89 6.20 0.75 -9.82
CA HIS A 89 7.51 0.59 -10.41
C HIS A 89 7.80 -0.88 -10.71
N LYS A 90 8.45 -1.16 -11.84
CA LYS A 90 8.83 -2.51 -12.23
C LYS A 90 10.21 -2.86 -11.67
N PHE A 91 10.22 -3.58 -10.56
CA PHE A 91 11.43 -4.13 -9.97
C PHE A 91 11.95 -5.34 -10.77
N GLN A 92 13.27 -5.54 -10.74
CA GLN A 92 13.95 -6.65 -11.43
C GLN A 92 13.97 -7.94 -10.60
N SER A 93 13.74 -7.84 -9.29
CA SER A 93 13.74 -8.94 -8.35
C SER A 93 12.60 -8.81 -7.34
N ASP A 94 12.28 -9.91 -6.66
CA ASP A 94 11.37 -9.86 -5.52
C ASP A 94 12.00 -9.07 -4.36
N LEU A 95 11.14 -8.47 -3.53
CA LEU A 95 11.54 -7.52 -2.48
C LEU A 95 11.42 -8.11 -1.07
N TYR A 96 11.29 -9.44 -0.94
CA TYR A 96 11.09 -10.07 0.36
C TYR A 96 12.26 -9.80 1.30
N GLY A 97 11.94 -9.45 2.55
CA GLY A 97 12.93 -9.12 3.58
C GLY A 97 13.41 -7.66 3.56
N SER A 98 13.23 -6.94 2.45
CA SER A 98 13.51 -5.50 2.37
C SER A 98 12.62 -4.69 3.30
N LEU A 99 13.12 -3.54 3.73
CA LEU A 99 12.36 -2.56 4.49
C LEU A 99 11.45 -1.77 3.54
N LEU A 100 10.14 -1.93 3.68
CA LEU A 100 9.15 -1.07 3.04
C LEU A 100 8.77 0.08 3.97
N GLN A 101 8.79 1.28 3.43
CA GLN A 101 8.35 2.50 4.10
C GLN A 101 7.24 3.15 3.26
N LEU A 102 6.16 3.58 3.91
CA LEU A 102 4.96 4.12 3.27
C LEU A 102 4.56 5.44 3.92
N ASN A 103 4.35 6.48 3.11
CA ASN A 103 3.62 7.68 3.49
C ASN A 103 2.22 7.61 2.85
N ILE A 104 1.17 7.40 3.66
CA ILE A 104 -0.21 7.25 3.19
C ILE A 104 -0.94 8.58 3.24
N LEU A 105 -1.33 9.11 2.09
CA LEU A 105 -1.85 10.47 1.95
C LEU A 105 -3.38 10.55 1.88
N LYS A 106 -3.99 9.58 1.19
CA LYS A 106 -5.41 9.65 0.85
C LYS A 106 -6.09 8.30 1.02
N TYR A 107 -7.25 8.30 1.65
CA TYR A 107 -8.24 7.25 1.52
C TYR A 107 -9.01 7.47 0.22
N HIS A 108 -8.90 6.53 -0.71
CA HIS A 108 -9.51 6.64 -2.03
C HIS A 108 -10.95 6.12 -2.04
N ARG A 109 -11.16 4.88 -1.59
CA ARG A 109 -12.48 4.21 -1.61
C ARG A 109 -12.53 3.02 -0.66
N PRO A 110 -13.73 2.56 -0.25
CA PRO A 110 -13.89 1.30 0.48
C PRO A 110 -13.53 0.09 -0.39
N GLU A 111 -13.39 -1.06 0.27
CA GLU A 111 -13.36 -2.37 -0.39
C GLU A 111 -14.63 -2.56 -1.23
N LYS A 112 -14.50 -3.28 -2.34
CA LYS A 112 -15.61 -3.59 -3.26
C LYS A 112 -15.60 -5.07 -3.56
N ASP A 113 -16.79 -5.65 -3.66
CA ASP A 113 -16.98 -6.97 -4.20
C ASP A 113 -17.02 -6.90 -5.73
N PHE A 114 -16.43 -7.89 -6.40
CA PHE A 114 -16.37 -7.96 -7.85
C PHE A 114 -17.02 -9.25 -8.34
N GLN A 115 -17.85 -9.14 -9.36
CA GLN A 115 -18.56 -10.27 -9.96
C GLN A 115 -17.69 -11.07 -10.95
N SER A 116 -16.53 -10.54 -11.35
CA SER A 116 -15.57 -11.19 -12.23
C SER A 116 -14.15 -10.72 -11.95
N LEU A 117 -13.16 -11.51 -12.42
CA LEU A 117 -11.75 -11.15 -12.35
C LEU A 117 -11.44 -9.90 -13.20
N ASP A 118 -12.04 -9.78 -14.38
CA ASP A 118 -11.83 -8.62 -15.27
C ASP A 118 -12.32 -7.32 -14.61
N ALA A 119 -13.49 -7.35 -13.96
CA ALA A 119 -14.01 -6.18 -13.22
C ALA A 119 -13.09 -5.77 -12.07
N LEU A 120 -12.47 -6.74 -11.38
CA LEU A 120 -11.46 -6.47 -10.36
C LEU A 120 -10.22 -5.80 -10.98
N ILE A 121 -9.67 -6.36 -12.07
CA ILE A 121 -8.48 -5.83 -12.75
C ILE A 121 -8.73 -4.40 -13.26
N GLU A 122 -9.87 -4.17 -13.92
CA GLU A 122 -10.27 -2.84 -14.42
C GLU A 122 -10.34 -1.81 -13.28
N CYS A 123 -10.93 -2.19 -12.15
CA CYS A 123 -11.01 -1.33 -10.98
C CYS A 123 -9.62 -1.00 -10.43
N ILE A 124 -8.73 -1.99 -10.31
CA ILE A 124 -7.36 -1.75 -9.83
C ILE A 124 -6.60 -0.82 -10.78
N HIS A 125 -6.74 -1.00 -12.10
CA HIS A 125 -6.13 -0.08 -13.06
C HIS A 125 -6.72 1.33 -12.96
N SER A 126 -8.00 1.48 -12.64
CA SER A 126 -8.59 2.78 -12.35
C SER A 126 -7.97 3.40 -11.11
N ASP A 127 -7.86 2.63 -10.02
CA ASP A 127 -7.23 3.10 -8.78
C ASP A 127 -5.79 3.56 -9.01
N ILE A 128 -5.02 2.84 -9.84
CA ILE A 128 -3.64 3.20 -10.22
C ILE A 128 -3.61 4.53 -10.99
N ARG A 129 -4.48 4.72 -11.98
CA ARG A 129 -4.56 5.99 -12.74
C ARG A 129 -4.94 7.17 -11.86
N GLU A 130 -5.88 6.95 -10.94
CA GLU A 130 -6.31 7.98 -10.00
C GLU A 130 -5.23 8.31 -8.96
N ALA A 131 -4.49 7.31 -8.50
CA ALA A 131 -3.32 7.51 -7.65
C ALA A 131 -2.23 8.31 -8.37
N ASP A 132 -1.97 7.99 -9.64
CA ASP A 132 -0.98 8.69 -10.46
C ASP A 132 -1.29 10.19 -10.54
N SER A 133 -2.53 10.51 -10.94
CA SER A 133 -3.02 11.89 -11.05
C SER A 133 -3.05 12.62 -9.71
N TYR A 134 -3.50 11.97 -8.65
CA TYR A 134 -3.54 12.58 -7.31
C TYR A 134 -2.14 12.90 -6.77
N LEU A 135 -1.19 11.98 -6.95
CA LEU A 135 0.15 12.11 -6.38
C LEU A 135 1.05 13.10 -7.15
N ASP A 136 0.67 13.50 -8.36
CA ASP A 136 1.34 14.60 -9.10
C ASP A 136 0.91 16.00 -8.63
N GLN A 137 -0.08 16.10 -7.75
CA GLN A 137 -0.48 17.39 -7.18
C GLN A 137 0.63 17.93 -6.27
N PRO A 138 0.91 19.26 -6.27
CA PRO A 138 2.00 19.85 -5.48
C PRO A 138 1.98 19.47 -3.99
N ASP A 139 0.80 19.45 -3.38
CA ASP A 139 0.61 19.11 -1.95
C ASP A 139 0.88 17.63 -1.64
N ALA A 140 0.76 16.76 -2.64
CA ALA A 140 1.14 15.35 -2.51
C ALA A 140 2.63 15.13 -2.81
N LEU A 141 3.18 15.84 -3.80
CA LEU A 141 4.58 15.73 -4.21
C LEU A 141 5.58 16.06 -3.10
N ILE A 142 5.25 16.96 -2.17
CA ILE A 142 6.14 17.27 -1.04
C ILE A 142 6.50 16.02 -0.22
N TRP A 143 5.60 15.05 -0.12
CA TRP A 143 5.77 13.81 0.63
C TRP A 143 6.57 12.72 -0.10
N SER A 144 6.95 12.96 -1.36
CA SER A 144 7.86 12.09 -2.12
C SER A 144 9.34 12.27 -1.72
N ARG A 145 9.67 13.32 -0.96
CA ARG A 145 11.06 13.63 -0.62
C ARG A 145 11.62 12.61 0.38
N PRO A 146 12.86 12.11 0.19
CA PRO A 146 13.46 11.11 1.07
C PRO A 146 13.50 11.46 2.57
N VAL A 147 13.53 12.75 2.90
CA VAL A 147 13.49 13.24 4.30
C VAL A 147 12.24 12.79 5.06
N TRP A 148 11.14 12.50 4.37
CA TRP A 148 9.91 12.00 4.98
C TRP A 148 9.89 10.48 5.17
N PHE A 149 10.98 9.78 4.86
CA PHE A 149 11.15 8.34 5.00
C PHE A 149 12.22 8.02 6.05
N GLN A 150 12.06 8.63 7.23
CA GLN A 150 12.89 8.42 8.42
C GLN A 150 12.02 7.92 9.57
#